data_AF-A0A382S5R9-F1
#
_entry.id   AF-A0A382S5R9-F1
#
_cell.length_a   1.000
_cell.length_b   1.000
_cell.length_c   1.000
_cell.angle_alpha   90.00
_cell.angle_beta   90.00
_cell.angle_gamma   90.00
#
_symmetry.space_group_name_H-M   'P 1'
#
loop_
_entity.id
_entity.type
_entity.pdbx_description
1 polymer ?
#
loop_
_entity_poly.entity_id
_entity_poly.type
_entity_poly.pdbx_seq_one_letter_code
_entity_poly.pdbx_strand_id
1 'polypeptide(L)'
;MATSNTQTRFDNNFTRKFGFPKERPAGKVVESLRQSHMDFISQSPFCVMATADLAGSCDASPKGGLPGFVKILDERHLLFPDVAGNRLFQSYQNVEANPHIGLVFFIPGINETVRVNGT
;
A
#
# COMPACT_ATOMS: atom_id res chain seq x y z
N MET A 1 30.95 6.19 14.94
CA MET A 1 30.29 6.86 13.79
C MET A 1 28.80 6.56 13.92
N ALA A 2 27.94 7.58 14.03
CA ALA A 2 26.50 7.36 14.16
C ALA A 2 25.93 6.90 12.81
N THR A 3 25.37 5.70 12.78
CA THR A 3 24.62 5.15 11.65
C THR A 3 23.46 6.11 11.32
N SER A 4 23.33 6.54 10.07
CA SER A 4 22.24 7.46 9.69
C SER A 4 20.88 6.77 9.89
N ASN A 5 19.84 7.53 10.23
CA ASN A 5 18.47 7.01 10.46
C ASN A 5 17.99 6.11 9.29
N THR A 6 18.40 6.43 8.07
CA THR A 6 18.17 5.61 6.87
C THR A 6 18.81 4.23 6.94
N GLN A 7 20.07 4.12 7.40
CA GLN A 7 20.74 2.82 7.48
C GLN A 7 20.04 1.91 8.48
N THR A 8 19.71 2.42 9.67
CA THR A 8 19.00 1.66 10.71
C THR A 8 17.64 1.14 10.22
N ARG A 9 16.86 1.99 9.55
CA ARG A 9 15.51 1.63 9.08
C ARG A 9 15.51 0.58 7.97
N PHE A 10 16.54 0.57 7.11
CA PHE A 10 16.61 -0.28 5.94
C PHE A 10 17.67 -1.39 6.06
N ASP A 11 18.20 -1.65 7.25
CA ASP A 11 19.21 -2.69 7.46
C ASP A 11 18.62 -4.10 7.29
N ASN A 12 19.14 -4.85 6.32
CA ASN A 12 18.82 -6.24 6.06
C ASN A 12 19.94 -6.91 5.25
N ASN A 13 19.84 -8.23 5.06
CA ASN A 13 20.85 -9.01 4.32
C ASN A 13 21.12 -8.48 2.91
N PHE A 14 20.12 -7.89 2.23
CA PHE A 14 20.27 -7.35 0.89
C PHE A 14 20.92 -5.97 0.88
N THR A 15 20.55 -5.06 1.78
CA THR A 15 21.17 -3.72 1.84
C THR A 15 22.60 -3.79 2.33
N ARG A 16 22.96 -4.73 3.21
CA ARG A 16 24.36 -5.01 3.56
C ARG A 16 25.18 -5.53 2.36
N LYS A 17 24.54 -6.31 1.47
CA LYS A 17 25.19 -6.92 0.31
C LYS A 17 25.29 -5.96 -0.90
N PHE A 18 24.26 -5.15 -1.13
CA PHE A 18 24.10 -4.34 -2.35
C PHE A 18 24.16 -2.83 -2.09
N GLY A 19 24.26 -2.41 -0.84
CA GLY A 19 24.29 -1.01 -0.44
C GLY A 19 22.95 -0.50 0.11
N PHE A 20 23.03 0.54 0.93
CA PHE A 20 21.87 1.21 1.52
C PHE A 20 21.21 2.16 0.52
N PRO A 21 19.89 2.40 0.65
CA PRO A 21 19.19 3.32 -0.24
C PRO A 21 19.73 4.76 -0.08
N LYS A 22 19.77 5.50 -1.19
CA LYS A 22 19.99 6.95 -1.19
C LYS A 22 18.83 7.66 -0.47
N GLU A 23 19.06 8.89 -0.03
CA GLU A 23 18.08 9.68 0.73
C GLU A 23 16.74 9.83 0.01
N ARG A 24 16.76 10.13 -1.31
CA ARG A 24 15.52 10.36 -2.09
C ARG A 24 14.59 9.14 -2.11
N PRO A 25 15.03 7.91 -2.46
CA PRO A 25 14.20 6.71 -2.33
C PRO A 25 13.73 6.43 -0.91
N ALA A 26 14.63 6.56 0.08
CA ALA A 26 14.29 6.31 1.49
C ALA A 26 13.20 7.25 2.00
N GLY A 27 13.25 8.53 1.60
CA GLY A 27 12.30 9.56 1.97
C GLY A 27 10.89 9.37 1.39
N LYS A 28 10.69 8.45 0.43
CA LYS A 28 9.36 8.07 -0.07
C LYS A 28 8.60 7.17 0.90
N VAL A 29 9.30 6.45 1.77
CA VAL A 29 8.67 5.55 2.75
C VAL A 29 8.40 6.34 4.03
N VAL A 30 7.15 6.48 4.41
CA VAL A 30 6.71 7.27 5.57
C VAL A 30 5.72 6.49 6.41
N GLU A 31 5.51 6.91 7.66
CA GLU A 31 4.62 6.21 8.60
C GLU A 31 3.15 6.60 8.50
N SER A 32 2.85 7.76 7.90
CA SER A 32 1.50 8.26 7.69
C SER A 32 1.38 8.91 6.31
N LEU A 33 0.15 9.00 5.81
CA LEU A 33 -0.17 9.65 4.55
C LEU A 33 0.18 11.14 4.64
N ARG A 34 0.88 11.64 3.62
CA ARG A 34 1.08 13.06 3.40
C ARG A 34 -0.05 13.58 2.52
N GLN A 35 -0.23 14.90 2.48
CA GLN A 35 -1.22 15.53 1.60
C GLN A 35 -1.11 15.03 0.15
N SER A 36 0.11 14.93 -0.40
CA SER A 36 0.33 14.41 -1.76
C SER A 36 -0.13 12.96 -1.95
N HIS A 37 -0.08 12.13 -0.91
CA HIS A 37 -0.60 10.76 -0.98
C HIS A 37 -2.13 10.76 -0.98
N MET A 38 -2.72 11.59 -0.11
CA MET A 38 -4.18 11.75 0.00
C MET A 38 -4.78 12.30 -1.29
N ASP A 39 -4.14 13.29 -1.92
CA ASP A 39 -4.58 13.89 -3.18
C ASP A 39 -4.53 12.88 -4.34
N PHE A 40 -3.49 12.04 -4.37
CA PHE A 40 -3.35 10.99 -5.38
C PHE A 40 -4.40 9.89 -5.19
N ILE A 41 -4.59 9.40 -3.96
CA ILE A 41 -5.59 8.37 -3.62
C ILE A 41 -7.00 8.87 -3.98
N SER A 42 -7.31 10.13 -3.65
CA SER A 42 -8.60 10.76 -3.96
C SER A 42 -8.89 10.87 -5.46
N GLN A 43 -7.86 10.88 -6.30
CA GLN A 43 -7.99 10.94 -7.76
C GLN A 43 -7.89 9.56 -8.43
N SER A 44 -7.54 8.52 -7.69
CA SER A 44 -7.32 7.18 -8.24
C SER A 44 -8.65 6.47 -8.53
N PRO A 45 -8.97 6.13 -9.79
CA PRO A 45 -10.13 5.31 -10.12
C PRO A 45 -9.86 3.80 -9.96
N PHE A 46 -8.62 3.40 -9.67
CA PHE A 46 -8.21 2.01 -9.63
C PHE A 46 -7.16 1.74 -8.56
N CYS A 47 -7.27 0.60 -7.89
CA CYS A 47 -6.21 0.06 -7.05
C CYS A 47 -6.11 -1.46 -7.16
N VAL A 48 -4.94 -2.00 -6.80
CA VAL A 48 -4.73 -3.43 -6.58
C VAL A 48 -4.63 -3.66 -5.08
N MET A 49 -5.47 -4.56 -4.58
CA MET A 49 -5.50 -5.01 -3.19
C MET A 49 -4.78 -6.35 -3.08
N ALA A 50 -3.66 -6.36 -2.37
CA ALA A 50 -2.88 -7.54 -2.04
C ALA A 50 -3.25 -8.02 -0.63
N THR A 51 -3.59 -9.29 -0.52
CA THR A 51 -3.91 -9.99 0.74
C THR A 51 -3.28 -11.38 0.71
N ALA A 52 -3.13 -12.04 1.85
CA ALA A 52 -2.69 -13.43 1.87
C ALA A 52 -3.42 -14.22 2.96
N ASP A 53 -3.62 -15.52 2.73
CA ASP A 53 -4.11 -16.42 3.78
C ASP A 53 -3.05 -16.65 4.88
N LEU A 54 -3.39 -17.45 5.89
CA LEU A 54 -2.47 -17.82 6.98
C LEU A 54 -1.28 -18.69 6.55
N ALA A 55 -1.40 -19.39 5.42
CA ALA A 55 -0.31 -20.18 4.84
C ALA A 55 0.64 -19.33 3.97
N GLY A 56 0.28 -18.08 3.69
CA GLY A 56 1.03 -17.15 2.85
C GLY A 56 0.68 -17.22 1.36
N SER A 57 -0.43 -17.86 0.98
CA SER A 57 -0.93 -17.83 -0.40
C SER A 57 -1.49 -16.43 -0.67
N CYS A 58 -0.90 -15.73 -1.64
CA CYS A 58 -1.26 -14.35 -1.94
C CYS A 58 -2.37 -14.25 -3.00
N ASP A 59 -3.27 -13.30 -2.80
CA ASP A 59 -4.23 -12.82 -3.79
C ASP A 59 -3.96 -11.35 -4.13
N ALA A 60 -4.14 -10.99 -5.41
CA ALA A 60 -4.08 -9.63 -5.90
C ALA A 60 -5.41 -9.29 -6.60
N SER A 61 -6.29 -8.59 -5.88
CA SER A 61 -7.63 -8.24 -6.36
C SER A 61 -7.63 -6.85 -7.02
N PRO A 62 -8.03 -6.73 -8.30
CA PRO A 62 -8.24 -5.43 -8.94
C PRO A 62 -9.53 -4.80 -8.42
N LYS A 63 -9.46 -3.53 -8.03
CA LYS A 63 -10.58 -2.77 -7.48
C LYS A 63 -10.73 -1.47 -8.25
N GLY A 64 -11.88 -1.31 -8.89
CA GLY A 64 -12.21 -0.13 -9.69
C GLY A 64 -13.39 0.63 -9.13
N GLY A 65 -13.40 1.94 -9.33
CA GLY A 65 -14.49 2.83 -8.97
C GLY A 65 -14.33 4.21 -9.61
N LEU A 66 -15.23 5.12 -9.30
CA LEU A 66 -15.01 6.54 -9.60
C LEU A 66 -13.83 7.07 -8.76
N PRO A 67 -13.10 8.10 -9.22
CA PRO A 67 -12.08 8.77 -8.41
C PRO A 67 -12.58 9.05 -6.98
N GLY A 68 -11.81 8.62 -5.99
CA GLY A 68 -12.15 8.75 -4.57
C GLY A 68 -13.15 7.70 -4.09
N PHE A 69 -13.22 6.52 -4.74
CA PHE A 69 -14.00 5.39 -4.25
C PHE A 69 -13.47 4.91 -2.88
N VAL A 70 -12.16 4.82 -2.70
CA VAL A 70 -11.55 4.69 -1.37
C VAL A 70 -11.60 6.05 -0.67
N LYS A 71 -12.19 6.08 0.53
CA LYS A 71 -12.27 7.29 1.34
C LYS A 71 -11.07 7.36 2.27
N ILE A 72 -10.56 8.57 2.47
CA ILE A 72 -9.52 8.84 3.46
C ILE A 72 -10.24 9.39 4.69
N LEU A 73 -10.08 8.73 5.83
CA LEU A 73 -10.66 9.19 7.09
C LEU A 73 -9.68 10.13 7.82
N ASP A 74 -8.40 9.77 7.81
CA ASP A 74 -7.29 10.58 8.30
C ASP A 74 -5.95 10.09 7.71
N GLU A 75 -4.82 10.60 8.22
CA GLU A 75 -3.48 10.25 7.73
C GLU A 75 -3.07 8.79 7.94
N ARG A 76 -3.83 8.01 8.72
CA ARG A 76 -3.54 6.63 9.08
C ARG A 76 -4.66 5.66 8.72
N HIS A 77 -5.85 6.16 8.40
CA HIS A 77 -7.02 5.34 8.14
C HIS A 77 -7.62 5.61 6.76
N LEU A 78 -7.77 4.53 5.99
CA LEU A 78 -8.52 4.47 4.74
C LEU A 78 -9.78 3.64 4.95
N LEU A 79 -10.89 4.09 4.38
CA LEU A 79 -12.12 3.35 4.30
C LEU A 79 -12.30 2.83 2.87
N PHE A 80 -12.26 1.51 2.74
CA PHE A 80 -12.41 0.81 1.48
C PHE A 80 -13.88 0.42 1.27
N PRO A 81 -14.54 0.84 0.17
CA PRO A 81 -15.92 0.46 -0.08
C PRO A 81 -16.00 -1.01 -0.51
N ASP A 82 -16.90 -1.76 0.11
CA ASP A 82 -17.21 -3.11 -0.31
C ASP A 82 -18.22 -3.10 -1.46
N VAL A 83 -17.97 -3.92 -2.48
CA VAL A 83 -18.93 -4.27 -3.53
C VAL A 83 -18.87 -5.77 -3.73
N ALA A 84 -20.04 -6.43 -3.72
CA ALA A 84 -20.14 -7.88 -3.84
C ALA A 84 -19.47 -8.46 -5.11
N GLY A 85 -19.34 -7.64 -6.17
CA GLY A 85 -18.58 -7.99 -7.37
C GLY A 85 -18.94 -9.37 -7.95
N ASN A 86 -17.92 -10.21 -8.14
CA ASN A 86 -18.04 -11.59 -8.63
C ASN A 86 -18.40 -12.63 -7.55
N ARG A 87 -18.69 -12.18 -6.32
CA ARG A 87 -19.09 -13.01 -5.17
C ARG A 87 -18.07 -14.06 -4.72
N LEU A 88 -16.79 -13.95 -5.11
CA LEU A 88 -15.74 -14.88 -4.67
C LEU A 88 -15.23 -14.59 -3.25
N PHE A 89 -15.23 -13.32 -2.83
CA PHE A 89 -14.87 -12.87 -1.48
C PHE A 89 -13.51 -13.36 -0.91
N GLN A 90 -12.58 -13.85 -1.75
CA GLN A 90 -11.27 -14.37 -1.32
C GLN A 90 -10.49 -13.37 -0.46
N SER A 91 -10.43 -12.10 -0.87
CA SER A 91 -9.72 -11.06 -0.09
C SER A 91 -10.30 -10.86 1.32
N TYR A 92 -11.61 -11.09 1.52
CA TYR A 92 -12.22 -10.97 2.85
C TYR A 92 -11.88 -12.16 3.74
N GLN A 93 -11.93 -13.37 3.17
CA GLN A 93 -11.50 -14.58 3.88
C GLN A 93 -10.02 -14.47 4.30
N ASN A 94 -9.18 -13.92 3.42
CA ASN A 94 -7.79 -13.64 3.75
C ASN A 94 -7.67 -12.61 4.87
N VAL A 95 -8.37 -11.48 4.80
CA VAL A 95 -8.30 -10.42 5.83
C VAL A 95 -8.82 -10.89 7.19
N GLU A 96 -9.87 -11.71 7.22
CA GLU A 96 -10.40 -12.29 8.46
C GLU A 96 -9.38 -13.22 9.14
N ALA A 97 -8.61 -13.98 8.36
CA ALA A 97 -7.59 -14.87 8.88
C ALA A 97 -6.24 -14.18 9.12
N ASN A 98 -5.90 -13.17 8.31
CA ASN A 98 -4.65 -12.42 8.30
C ASN A 98 -4.93 -10.95 7.93
N PRO A 99 -4.90 -10.01 8.89
CA PRO A 99 -5.35 -8.65 8.67
C PRO A 99 -4.42 -7.82 7.76
N HIS A 100 -3.23 -8.32 7.42
CA HIS A 100 -2.27 -7.56 6.65
C HIS A 100 -2.72 -7.32 5.20
N ILE A 101 -2.73 -6.06 4.79
CA ILE A 101 -3.15 -5.61 3.46
C ILE A 101 -2.09 -4.73 2.80
N GLY A 102 -1.91 -4.90 1.49
CA GLY A 102 -1.18 -3.97 0.63
C GLY A 102 -2.10 -3.36 -0.42
N LEU A 103 -2.00 -2.06 -0.65
CA LEU A 103 -2.75 -1.33 -1.66
C LEU A 103 -1.78 -0.61 -2.59
N VAL A 104 -2.02 -0.70 -3.90
CA VAL A 104 -1.33 0.13 -4.91
C VAL A 104 -2.36 0.87 -5.73
N PHE A 105 -2.29 2.20 -5.71
CA PHE A 105 -3.22 3.10 -6.39
C PHE A 105 -2.65 3.59 -7.73
N PHE A 106 -3.54 3.75 -8.71
CA PHE A 106 -3.19 4.14 -10.07
C PHE A 106 -4.12 5.25 -10.59
N ILE A 107 -3.56 6.18 -11.37
CA ILE A 107 -4.29 7.17 -12.16
C ILE A 107 -3.90 6.97 -13.63
N PRO A 108 -4.83 6.69 -14.56
CA PRO A 108 -4.51 6.56 -15.97
C PRO A 108 -3.78 7.78 -16.54
N GLY A 109 -2.70 7.55 -17.29
CA GLY A 109 -1.87 8.61 -17.86
C GLY A 109 -0.83 9.21 -16.92
N ILE A 110 -0.78 8.78 -15.66
CA ILE A 110 0.21 9.21 -14.66
C ILE A 110 1.22 8.08 -14.43
N ASN A 111 2.51 8.41 -14.38
CA ASN A 111 3.60 7.42 -14.25
C ASN A 111 4.01 7.15 -12.79
N GLU A 112 3.32 7.79 -11.85
CA GLU A 112 3.46 7.62 -10.42
C GLU A 112 2.40 6.66 -9.87
N THR A 113 2.72 6.06 -8.73
CA THR A 113 1.79 5.27 -7.93
C THR A 113 1.93 5.63 -6.47
N VAL A 114 0.88 5.40 -5.69
CA VAL A 114 0.94 5.46 -4.23
C VAL A 114 0.69 4.06 -3.68
N ARG A 115 1.58 3.62 -2.78
CA ARG A 115 1.44 2.35 -2.08
C ARG A 115 1.19 2.60 -0.60
N VAL A 116 0.22 1.86 -0.06
CA VAL A 116 -0.13 1.86 1.37
C VAL A 116 -0.11 0.42 1.83
N ASN A 117 0.49 0.14 2.98
CA ASN A 117 0.34 -1.16 3.64
C ASN A 117 -0.16 -0.91 5.06
N GLY A 118 -1.00 -1.81 5.57
CA GLY A 118 -1.61 -1.66 6.88
C GLY A 118 -2.27 -2.96 7.36
N THR A 119 -3.22 -2.80 8.26
CA THR A 119 -4.06 -3.83 8.87
C THR A 119 -5.47 -3.30 9.05
#